data_AF-R6JWT4-F1
#
_entry.id   AF-R6JWT4-F1
#
_cell.length_a   1.000
_cell.length_b   1.000
_cell.length_c   1.000
_cell.angle_alpha   90.00
_cell.angle_beta   90.00
_cell.angle_gamma   90.00
#
_symmetry.space_group_name_H-M   'P 1'
#
loop_
_entity.id
_entity.type
_entity.pdbx_description
1 polymer ?
#
loop_
_entity_poly.entity_id
_entity_poly.type
_entity_poly.pdbx_seq_one_letter_code
_entity_poly.pdbx_strand_id
1 'polypeptide(L)'
;MFEYRETLGINFDPSHLIWQGMDPAMFLYDFADRVYHVHIKDAAVNLNGRNGILGSHITFGDPRRGWNFVSPGHGDVDFDKIIRILNVKGYDGPLSVEWEDSGMDRIFGGTEACAFTKKINFLPSDIAFDDALKTK
;
A
#
# COMPACT_ATOMS: atom_id res chain seq x y z
N MET A 1 4.92 -29.06 3.06
CA MET A 1 3.47 -29.00 2.79
C MET A 1 3.13 -28.23 1.50
N PHE A 2 3.88 -27.20 1.09
CA PHE A 2 3.68 -26.57 -0.23
C PHE A 2 4.94 -26.32 -1.08
N GLU A 3 6.15 -26.65 -0.58
CA GLU A 3 7.40 -26.73 -1.37
C GLU A 3 7.67 -25.55 -2.33
N TYR A 4 7.35 -24.30 -1.93
CA TYR A 4 7.50 -23.11 -2.78
C TYR A 4 6.81 -23.21 -4.15
N ARG A 5 5.70 -23.95 -4.26
CA ARG A 5 4.93 -24.08 -5.51
C ARG A 5 4.50 -22.73 -6.06
N GLU A 6 4.75 -22.53 -7.35
CA GLU A 6 4.43 -21.27 -8.05
C GLU A 6 2.94 -20.99 -8.14
N THR A 7 2.06 -21.99 -8.00
CA THR A 7 0.62 -21.75 -8.03
C THR A 7 0.09 -21.03 -6.79
N LEU A 8 0.90 -20.89 -5.73
CA LEU A 8 0.53 -20.19 -4.50
C LEU A 8 1.25 -18.83 -4.43
N GLY A 9 0.47 -17.76 -4.63
CA GLY A 9 0.95 -16.39 -4.54
C GLY A 9 0.26 -15.57 -3.46
N ILE A 10 0.54 -14.28 -3.48
CA ILE A 10 0.13 -13.28 -2.51
C ILE A 10 -0.63 -12.18 -3.27
N ASN A 11 -1.80 -11.83 -2.76
CA ASN A 11 -2.41 -10.54 -3.04
C ASN A 11 -1.87 -9.55 -2.02
N PHE A 12 -1.01 -8.63 -2.46
CA PHE A 12 -0.38 -7.67 -1.57
C PHE A 12 -1.35 -6.55 -1.21
N ASP A 13 -1.60 -6.37 0.08
CA ASP A 13 -2.37 -5.26 0.64
C ASP A 13 -1.55 -4.63 1.79
N PRO A 14 -1.10 -3.36 1.64
CA PRO A 14 -0.23 -2.74 2.63
C PRO A 14 -0.97 -2.28 3.90
N SER A 15 -2.29 -2.10 3.86
CA SER A 15 -3.06 -1.44 4.94
C SER A 15 -2.94 -2.15 6.29
N HIS A 16 -2.82 -3.48 6.29
CA HIS A 16 -2.73 -4.27 7.50
C HIS A 16 -1.31 -4.32 8.08
N LEU A 17 -0.31 -4.22 7.22
CA LEU A 17 1.11 -4.27 7.59
C LEU A 17 1.50 -3.05 8.42
N ILE A 18 0.90 -1.90 8.13
CA ILE A 18 1.18 -0.63 8.82
C ILE A 18 0.93 -0.73 10.32
N TRP A 19 -0.28 -1.11 10.74
CA TRP A 19 -0.58 -1.17 12.17
C TRP A 19 0.11 -2.36 12.84
N GLN A 20 0.58 -3.37 12.09
CA GLN A 20 1.44 -4.45 12.59
C GLN A 20 2.90 -4.01 12.81
N GLY A 21 3.26 -2.77 12.44
CA GLY A 21 4.62 -2.24 12.55
C GLY A 21 5.58 -2.80 11.51
N MET A 22 5.07 -3.34 10.41
CA MET A 22 5.85 -3.84 9.28
C MET A 22 6.04 -2.74 8.24
N ASP A 23 7.19 -2.75 7.54
CA ASP A 23 7.40 -1.92 6.35
C ASP A 23 6.82 -2.64 5.12
N PRO A 24 5.72 -2.15 4.52
CA PRO A 24 5.09 -2.83 3.39
C PRO A 24 5.99 -2.90 2.15
N ALA A 25 6.87 -1.91 1.96
CA ALA A 25 7.78 -1.90 0.83
C ALA A 25 8.89 -2.96 1.00
N MET A 26 9.31 -3.25 2.23
CA MET A 26 10.27 -4.34 2.47
C MET A 26 9.63 -5.71 2.31
N PHE A 27 8.36 -5.86 2.74
CA PHE A 27 7.60 -7.06 2.40
C PHE A 27 7.55 -7.29 0.88
N LEU A 28 7.23 -6.26 0.10
CA LEU A 28 7.28 -6.36 -1.36
C LEU A 28 8.68 -6.69 -1.87
N TYR A 29 9.72 -6.07 -1.33
CA TYR A 29 11.08 -6.33 -1.77
C TYR A 29 11.48 -7.79 -1.60
N ASP A 30 11.10 -8.40 -0.47
CA ASP A 30 11.45 -9.78 -0.13
C ASP A 30 10.59 -10.82 -0.86
N PHE A 31 9.32 -10.49 -1.16
CA PHE A 31 8.34 -11.45 -1.65
C PHE A 31 7.75 -11.15 -3.03
N ALA A 32 8.24 -10.14 -3.76
CA ALA A 32 7.70 -9.72 -5.06
C ALA A 32 7.52 -10.85 -6.08
N ASP A 33 8.44 -11.84 -6.09
CA ASP A 33 8.35 -13.00 -7.00
C ASP A 33 7.10 -13.87 -6.76
N ARG A 34 6.39 -13.65 -5.66
CA ARG A 34 5.13 -14.30 -5.28
C ARG A 34 3.95 -13.35 -5.22
N VAL A 35 4.12 -12.07 -5.54
CA VAL A 35 3.02 -11.09 -5.55
C VAL A 35 2.33 -11.14 -6.90
N TYR A 36 1.12 -11.67 -6.93
CA TYR A 36 0.35 -11.86 -8.17
C TYR A 36 -0.70 -10.77 -8.39
N HIS A 37 -0.98 -9.99 -7.35
CA HIS A 37 -1.93 -8.89 -7.41
C HIS A 37 -1.63 -7.87 -6.30
N VAL A 38 -1.99 -6.61 -6.53
CA VAL A 38 -1.72 -5.49 -5.62
C VAL A 38 -3.00 -4.71 -5.34
N HIS A 39 -3.29 -4.51 -4.07
CA HIS A 39 -4.33 -3.60 -3.59
C HIS A 39 -3.72 -2.25 -3.18
N ILE A 40 -4.36 -1.19 -3.64
CA ILE A 40 -4.19 0.17 -3.13
C ILE A 40 -5.26 0.37 -2.06
N LYS A 41 -4.87 0.10 -0.82
CA LYS A 41 -5.67 0.26 0.39
C LYS A 41 -4.82 0.92 1.45
N ASP A 42 -5.41 1.86 2.19
CA ASP A 42 -4.69 2.72 3.13
C ASP A 42 -5.25 2.59 4.55
N ALA A 43 -4.40 2.89 5.52
CA ALA A 43 -4.74 2.86 6.94
C ALA A 43 -3.97 3.96 7.68
N ALA A 44 -4.66 4.65 8.58
CA ALA A 44 -4.08 5.65 9.46
C ALA A 44 -3.96 5.09 10.88
N VAL A 45 -2.78 5.21 11.47
CA VAL A 45 -2.46 4.83 12.85
C VAL A 45 -2.70 6.00 13.80
N ASN A 46 -3.34 5.72 14.93
CA ASN A 46 -3.69 6.68 15.96
C ASN A 46 -3.37 6.12 17.35
N LEU A 47 -2.08 5.89 17.61
CA LEU A 47 -1.57 5.39 18.89
C LEU A 47 -1.17 6.56 19.80
N ASN A 48 -2.14 7.03 20.58
CA ASN A 48 -2.00 8.21 21.46
C ASN A 48 -1.76 7.86 22.95
N GLY A 49 -1.29 6.64 23.22
CA GLY A 49 -1.09 6.11 24.58
C GLY A 49 -2.36 5.57 25.25
N ARG A 50 -3.55 5.80 24.68
CA ARG A 50 -4.82 5.19 25.13
C ARG A 50 -5.34 4.15 24.14
N ASN A 51 -5.26 4.47 22.85
CA ASN A 51 -5.74 3.59 21.79
C ASN A 51 -4.76 2.43 21.56
N GLY A 52 -5.29 1.20 21.44
CA GLY A 52 -4.50 -0.01 21.26
C GLY A 52 -4.48 -0.53 19.83
N ILE A 53 -3.40 -1.23 19.47
CA ILE A 53 -3.17 -1.86 18.16
C ILE A 53 -4.25 -2.87 17.75
N LEU A 54 -4.89 -3.52 18.73
CA LEU A 54 -5.96 -4.50 18.48
C LEU A 54 -7.31 -3.87 18.12
N GLY A 55 -7.44 -2.54 18.15
CA GLY A 55 -8.69 -1.83 17.85
C GLY A 55 -9.81 -2.00 18.89
N SER A 56 -9.55 -2.76 19.97
CA SER A 56 -10.42 -2.91 21.15
C SER A 56 -11.85 -3.40 20.87
N HIS A 57 -12.06 -4.12 19.77
CA HIS A 57 -13.40 -4.55 19.30
C HIS A 57 -14.39 -3.39 19.09
N ILE A 58 -13.89 -2.18 18.86
CA ILE A 58 -14.71 -1.00 18.58
C ILE A 58 -15.01 -0.97 17.07
N THR A 59 -16.16 -0.46 16.64
CA THR A 59 -16.49 -0.32 15.21
C THR A 59 -15.48 0.54 14.46
N PHE A 60 -15.24 0.24 13.18
CA PHE A 60 -14.43 1.08 12.29
C PHE A 60 -14.98 2.52 12.20
N GLY A 61 -14.07 3.47 12.03
CA GLY A 61 -14.36 4.91 12.05
C GLY A 61 -14.37 5.54 13.45
N ASP A 62 -14.44 4.75 14.52
CA ASP A 62 -14.37 5.30 15.87
C ASP A 62 -12.95 5.82 16.18
N PRO A 63 -12.80 7.08 16.64
CA PRO A 63 -11.49 7.69 16.90
C PRO A 63 -10.73 7.06 18.09
N ARG A 64 -11.38 6.18 18.87
CA ARG A 64 -10.74 5.42 19.95
C ARG A 64 -10.00 4.18 19.47
N ARG A 65 -10.10 3.83 18.19
CA ARG A 65 -9.28 2.77 17.61
C ARG A 65 -7.84 3.23 17.43
N GLY A 66 -6.89 2.30 17.62
CA GLY A 66 -5.47 2.55 17.39
C GLY A 66 -5.11 2.71 15.91
N TRP A 67 -6.02 2.38 15.01
CA TRP A 67 -5.92 2.59 13.58
C TRP A 67 -7.31 2.44 12.93
N ASN A 68 -7.50 3.04 11.76
CA ASN A 68 -8.68 2.87 10.91
C ASN A 68 -8.27 2.81 9.43
N PHE A 69 -9.06 2.13 8.61
CA PHE A 69 -8.97 2.25 7.15
C PHE A 69 -9.45 3.63 6.72
N VAL A 70 -8.75 4.19 5.75
CA VAL A 70 -9.02 5.52 5.19
C VAL A 70 -8.83 5.46 3.67
N SER A 71 -9.41 6.43 2.97
CA SER A 71 -9.25 6.55 1.52
C SER A 71 -7.76 6.70 1.16
N PRO A 72 -7.25 6.02 0.11
CA PRO A 72 -5.86 6.14 -0.31
C PRO A 72 -5.34 7.58 -0.43
N GLY A 73 -4.23 7.85 0.26
CA GLY A 73 -3.62 9.18 0.34
C GLY A 73 -3.96 9.96 1.62
N HIS A 74 -4.79 9.39 2.50
CA HIS A 74 -5.14 9.98 3.80
C HIS A 74 -4.57 9.21 4.99
N GLY A 75 -3.88 8.09 4.75
CA GLY A 75 -3.27 7.26 5.80
C GLY A 75 -1.74 7.31 5.79
N ASP A 76 -1.15 6.30 6.41
CA ASP A 76 0.29 6.22 6.68
C ASP A 76 1.02 5.27 5.73
N VAL A 77 0.35 4.69 4.73
CA VAL A 77 1.01 3.83 3.73
C VAL A 77 1.90 4.68 2.83
N ASP A 78 3.20 4.36 2.78
CA ASP A 78 4.15 4.97 1.85
C ASP A 78 4.01 4.37 0.44
N PHE A 79 3.04 4.89 -0.32
CA PHE A 79 2.78 4.44 -1.67
C PHE A 79 3.90 4.80 -2.66
N ASP A 80 4.65 5.90 -2.48
CA ASP A 80 5.77 6.23 -3.38
C ASP A 80 6.85 5.16 -3.28
N LYS A 81 7.21 4.76 -2.06
CA LYS A 81 8.18 3.68 -1.84
C LYS A 81 7.67 2.35 -2.40
N ILE A 82 6.39 2.02 -2.21
CA ILE A 82 5.77 0.81 -2.79
C ILE A 82 5.89 0.79 -4.31
N ILE A 83 5.49 1.87 -5.00
CA ILE A 83 5.53 1.94 -6.48
C ILE A 83 6.98 1.79 -6.98
N ARG A 84 7.96 2.39 -6.30
CA ARG A 84 9.38 2.21 -6.64
C ARG A 84 9.82 0.76 -6.52
N ILE A 85 9.42 0.05 -5.46
CA ILE A 85 9.76 -1.38 -5.31
C ILE A 85 9.07 -2.21 -6.38
N LEU A 86 7.80 -1.96 -6.70
CA LEU A 86 7.10 -2.66 -7.79
C LEU A 86 7.81 -2.45 -9.14
N ASN A 87 8.25 -1.23 -9.43
CA ASN A 87 9.03 -0.91 -10.62
C ASN A 87 10.38 -1.66 -10.63
N VAL A 88 11.12 -1.65 -9.52
CA VAL A 88 12.40 -2.37 -9.39
C VAL A 88 12.23 -3.88 -9.57
N LYS A 89 11.10 -4.42 -9.12
CA LYS A 89 10.77 -5.85 -9.20
C LYS A 89 10.05 -6.25 -10.48
N GLY A 90 9.74 -5.30 -11.36
CA GLY A 90 9.11 -5.55 -12.65
C GLY A 90 7.67 -6.06 -12.56
N TYR A 91 6.91 -5.66 -11.53
CA TYR A 91 5.49 -5.99 -11.45
C TYR A 91 4.71 -5.25 -12.55
N ASP A 92 4.01 -6.00 -13.40
CA ASP A 92 3.26 -5.51 -14.56
C ASP A 92 1.74 -5.71 -14.43
N GLY A 93 1.28 -6.25 -13.30
CA GLY A 93 -0.13 -6.46 -13.01
C GLY A 93 -0.88 -5.17 -12.66
N PRO A 94 -2.20 -5.24 -12.44
CA PRO A 94 -3.00 -4.08 -12.11
C PRO A 94 -2.73 -3.58 -10.68
N LEU A 95 -2.95 -2.28 -10.47
CA LEU A 95 -3.12 -1.68 -9.15
C LEU A 95 -4.62 -1.55 -8.87
N SER A 96 -5.20 -2.46 -8.10
CA SER A 96 -6.63 -2.47 -7.80
C SER A 96 -6.91 -1.63 -6.57
N VAL A 97 -7.88 -0.70 -6.65
CA VAL A 97 -8.30 0.09 -5.49
C VAL A 97 -9.31 -0.70 -4.66
N GLU A 98 -8.96 -1.00 -3.41
CA GLU A 98 -9.92 -1.50 -2.42
C GLU A 98 -10.30 -0.33 -1.52
N TRP A 99 -11.42 0.33 -1.84
CA TRP A 99 -11.84 1.52 -1.11
C TRP A 99 -12.58 1.17 0.18
N GLU A 100 -12.06 1.63 1.32
CA GLU A 100 -12.70 1.49 2.63
C GLU A 100 -12.37 2.71 3.51
N ASP A 101 -13.38 3.51 3.83
CA ASP A 101 -13.28 4.65 4.74
C ASP A 101 -14.64 4.89 5.40
N SER A 102 -14.70 4.85 6.73
CA SER A 102 -15.95 5.08 7.48
C SER A 102 -16.29 6.57 7.66
N GLY A 103 -15.33 7.47 7.41
CA GLY A 103 -15.46 8.92 7.55
C GLY A 103 -15.71 9.66 6.24
N MET A 104 -15.79 8.97 5.11
CA MET A 104 -15.88 9.57 3.77
C MET A 104 -17.04 8.98 2.95
N ASP A 105 -17.67 9.77 2.08
CA ASP A 105 -18.65 9.25 1.12
C ASP A 105 -17.96 8.33 0.09
N ARG A 106 -18.59 7.19 -0.23
CA ARG A 106 -18.00 6.16 -1.09
C ARG A 106 -17.76 6.58 -2.53
N ILE A 107 -18.61 7.44 -3.10
CA ILE A 107 -18.47 7.84 -4.50
C ILE A 107 -17.40 8.91 -4.61
N PHE A 108 -17.43 9.87 -3.69
CA PHE A 108 -16.38 10.87 -3.55
C PHE A 108 -15.02 10.20 -3.33
N GLY A 109 -14.91 9.36 -2.31
CA GLY A 109 -13.67 8.70 -1.93
C GLY A 109 -13.17 7.72 -3.00
N GLY A 110 -14.04 6.92 -3.60
CA GLY A 110 -13.65 6.02 -4.69
C GLY A 110 -13.14 6.77 -5.93
N THR A 111 -13.72 7.93 -6.23
CA THR A 111 -13.27 8.80 -7.33
C THR A 111 -11.90 9.40 -7.01
N GLU A 112 -11.71 9.92 -5.79
CA GLU A 112 -10.44 10.48 -5.32
C GLU A 112 -9.34 9.40 -5.29
N ALA A 113 -9.62 8.22 -4.74
CA ALA A 113 -8.69 7.10 -4.64
C ALA A 113 -8.22 6.62 -6.03
N CYS A 114 -9.12 6.58 -7.01
CA CYS A 114 -8.77 6.27 -8.40
C CYS A 114 -7.83 7.34 -9.00
N ALA A 115 -8.11 8.63 -8.75
CA ALA A 115 -7.25 9.71 -9.20
C ALA A 115 -5.88 9.69 -8.50
N PHE A 116 -5.85 9.44 -7.20
CA PHE A 116 -4.64 9.26 -6.41
C PHE A 116 -3.79 8.11 -6.96
N THR A 117 -4.39 6.94 -7.19
CA THR A 117 -3.71 5.76 -7.73
C THR A 117 -3.06 6.06 -9.08
N LYS A 118 -3.75 6.76 -9.98
CA LYS A 118 -3.19 7.19 -11.27
C LYS A 118 -2.02 8.16 -11.11
N LYS A 119 -2.10 9.07 -10.13
CA LYS A 119 -1.05 10.05 -9.85
C LYS A 119 0.24 9.38 -9.37
N ILE A 120 0.14 8.36 -8.53
CA ILE A 120 1.31 7.67 -7.96
C ILE A 120 1.87 6.58 -8.89
N ASN A 121 1.12 6.11 -9.88
CA ASN A 121 1.54 5.06 -10.81
C ASN A 121 2.47 5.61 -11.91
N PHE A 122 3.67 6.03 -11.53
CA PHE A 122 4.69 6.51 -12.45
C PHE A 122 5.62 5.38 -12.92
N LEU A 123 6.15 5.55 -14.14
CA LEU A 123 7.17 4.66 -14.69
C LEU A 123 8.57 5.01 -14.14
N PRO A 124 9.47 4.01 -14.01
CA PRO A 124 10.87 4.29 -13.75
C PRO A 124 11.50 5.03 -14.93
N SER A 125 12.66 5.65 -14.71
CA SER A 125 13.42 6.26 -15.81
C SER A 125 14.14 5.18 -16.63
N ASP A 126 14.12 5.33 -17.96
CA ASP A 126 14.87 4.46 -18.88
C ASP A 126 16.39 4.76 -18.90
N ILE A 127 16.83 5.80 -18.19
CA ILE A 127 18.23 6.25 -18.17
C ILE A 127 18.70 6.25 -16.73
N ALA A 128 19.85 5.61 -16.48
CA ALA A 128 20.53 5.75 -15.21
C ALA A 128 20.91 7.23 -15.00
N PHE A 129 20.49 7.81 -13.88
CA PHE A 129 20.71 9.23 -13.58
C PHE A 129 22.18 9.63 -13.75
N ASP A 130 23.11 8.81 -13.23
CA ASP A 130 24.54 9.05 -13.33
C ASP A 130 25.07 9.01 -14.77
N ASP A 131 24.45 8.20 -15.66
CA ASP A 131 24.84 8.13 -17.06
C ASP A 131 24.32 9.33 -17.86
N ALA A 132 23.18 9.91 -17.47
CA ALA A 132 22.65 11.12 -18.08
C ALA A 132 23.54 12.35 -17.84
N LEU A 133 24.30 12.36 -16.73
CA LEU A 133 25.19 13.45 -16.34
C LEU A 133 26.62 13.32 -16.91
N LYS A 134 27.01 12.12 -17.38
CA LYS A 134 28.29 11.91 -18.05
C LYS A 134 28.23 12.55 -19.45
N THR A 135 28.65 13.80 -19.54
CA THR A 135 28.94 14.44 -20.83
C THR A 135 30.24 13.87 -21.41
N LYS A 136 30.25 13.61 -22.73
CA LYS A 136 31.44 13.17 -23.48
C LYS A 136 32.56 14.21 -23.48
#